data_AF-A0A9W8YHL1-F1
#
_entry.id   AF-A0A9W8YHL1-F1
#
_cell.length_a   1.000
_cell.length_b   1.000
_cell.length_c   1.000
_cell.angle_alpha   90.00
_cell.angle_beta   90.00
_cell.angle_gamma   90.00
#
_symmetry.space_group_name_H-M   'P 1'
#
loop_
_entity.id
_entity.type
_entity.pdbx_description
1 polymer ?
#
loop_
_entity_poly.entity_id
_entity_poly.type
_entity_poly.pdbx_seq_one_letter_code
_entity_poly.pdbx_strand_id
1 'polypeptide(L)'
;MTMVVEGMLGAFLQHGWPSMKTWFDTTQSHLLGARVLWWQTSSSHEAATQVPPGNSPTIIQLSQPKYPSILDWVPHPGLRDLLILNYQSYDIDQVVCDMTNAFVVEIEESIPILDTSDPAVNLPSISAGYSYNLMELVERASAFGPMENPNPQELAVMSLLQSTESTKYSSMQHPIHRFKLDPRFFDKYPALYDTNAESKYRPRHPPFVQKSQLPLPFTTDSVKEYMNAVLHAKRSMVSA
;
A
#
# COMPACT_ATOMS: atom_id res chain seq x y z
N MET A 1 10.08 15.60 14.33
CA MET A 1 10.83 14.66 13.46
C MET A 1 9.97 14.15 12.31
N THR A 2 8.71 13.77 12.57
CA THR A 2 7.71 13.39 11.55
C THR A 2 7.57 14.39 10.40
N MET A 3 7.40 15.69 10.66
CA MET A 3 7.29 16.71 9.59
C MET A 3 8.49 16.77 8.63
N VAL A 4 9.69 16.48 9.14
CA VAL A 4 10.91 16.43 8.30
C VAL A 4 10.87 15.21 7.39
N VAL A 5 10.51 14.05 7.95
CA VAL A 5 10.40 12.79 7.20
C VAL A 5 9.30 12.88 6.14
N GLU A 6 8.14 13.45 6.49
CA GLU A 6 7.03 13.69 5.56
C GLU A 6 7.45 14.63 4.42
N GLY A 7 8.12 15.75 4.73
CA GLY A 7 8.63 16.67 3.71
C GLY A 7 9.66 16.01 2.78
N MET A 8 10.57 15.21 3.33
CA MET A 8 11.54 14.45 2.54
C MET A 8 10.88 13.39 1.65
N LEU A 9 9.91 12.64 2.18
CA LEU A 9 9.14 11.68 1.39
C LEU A 9 8.34 12.37 0.27
N GLY A 10 7.72 13.52 0.56
CA GLY A 10 7.03 14.32 -0.45
C GLY A 10 7.98 14.77 -1.57
N ALA A 11 9.17 15.27 -1.22
CA ALA A 11 10.19 15.65 -2.19
C ALA A 11 10.67 14.44 -3.02
N PHE A 12 10.84 13.26 -2.38
CA PHE A 12 11.17 12.02 -3.09
C PHE A 12 10.11 11.67 -4.12
N LEU A 13 8.83 11.63 -3.73
CA LEU A 13 7.75 11.27 -4.64
C LEU A 13 7.60 12.29 -5.77
N GLN A 14 7.83 13.58 -5.50
CA GLN A 14 7.73 14.64 -6.51
C GLN A 14 8.87 14.58 -7.55
N HIS A 15 10.11 14.32 -7.11
CA HIS A 15 11.30 14.52 -7.94
C HIS A 15 12.08 13.23 -8.23
N GLY A 16 12.04 12.27 -7.32
CA GLY A 16 12.72 10.98 -7.42
C GLY A 16 11.81 9.86 -7.90
N TRP A 17 10.50 9.89 -7.63
CA TRP A 17 9.58 8.84 -8.08
C TRP A 17 8.22 9.37 -8.56
N PRO A 18 8.21 10.28 -9.55
CA PRO A 18 6.98 10.98 -9.97
C PRO A 18 5.88 10.05 -10.49
N SER A 19 6.27 8.93 -11.12
CA SER A 19 5.32 7.93 -11.63
C SER A 19 4.48 7.28 -10.52
N MET A 20 4.99 7.21 -9.29
CA MET A 20 4.29 6.64 -8.15
C MET A 20 3.60 7.68 -7.26
N LYS A 21 3.86 8.97 -7.46
CA LYS A 21 3.30 10.04 -6.62
C LYS A 21 1.77 9.94 -6.52
N THR A 22 1.10 9.84 -7.67
CA THR A 22 -0.37 9.75 -7.74
C THR A 22 -0.92 8.54 -7.01
N TRP A 23 -0.21 7.41 -7.07
CA TRP A 23 -0.56 6.21 -6.32
C TRP A 23 -0.46 6.45 -4.81
N PHE A 24 0.62 7.07 -4.34
CA PHE A 24 0.82 7.40 -2.91
C PHE A 24 -0.18 8.44 -2.39
N ASP A 25 -0.56 9.41 -3.21
CA ASP A 25 -1.55 10.41 -2.85
C ASP A 25 -2.95 9.77 -2.75
N THR A 26 -3.35 9.02 -3.78
CA THR A 26 -4.70 8.43 -3.90
C THR A 26 -4.95 7.36 -2.85
N THR A 27 -3.94 6.54 -2.56
CA THR A 27 -4.03 5.47 -1.54
C THR A 27 -3.74 5.97 -0.12
N GLN A 28 -3.33 7.23 0.03
CA GLN A 28 -2.83 7.82 1.28
C GLN A 28 -1.61 7.08 1.88
N SER A 29 -0.91 6.28 1.08
CA SER A 29 0.25 5.48 1.53
C SER A 29 1.44 6.32 1.98
N HIS A 30 1.48 7.62 1.65
CA HIS A 30 2.54 8.53 2.09
C HIS A 30 2.58 8.68 3.63
N LEU A 31 1.42 8.62 4.30
CA LEU A 31 1.34 8.69 5.77
C LEU A 31 2.00 7.47 6.41
N LEU A 32 1.82 6.27 5.85
CA LEU A 32 2.53 5.08 6.29
C LEU A 32 4.02 5.20 6.00
N GLY A 33 4.36 5.55 4.75
CA GLY A 33 5.75 5.64 4.31
C GLY A 33 6.56 6.51 5.26
N ALA A 34 5.98 7.65 5.68
CA ALA A 34 6.61 8.54 6.63
C ALA A 34 6.82 7.91 8.03
N ARG A 35 5.85 7.15 8.54
CA ARG A 35 5.99 6.48 9.85
C ARG A 35 7.01 5.34 9.82
N VAL A 36 7.01 4.54 8.75
CA VAL A 36 8.00 3.48 8.54
C VAL A 36 9.40 4.09 8.41
N LEU A 37 9.57 5.13 7.59
CA LEU A 37 10.84 5.86 7.46
C LEU A 37 11.31 6.46 8.78
N TRP A 38 10.39 7.02 9.58
CA TRP A 38 10.75 7.56 10.88
C TRP A 38 11.25 6.47 11.84
N TRP A 39 10.59 5.31 11.86
CA TRP A 39 11.08 4.15 12.62
C TRP A 39 12.46 3.68 12.14
N GLN A 40 12.64 3.51 10.83
CA GLN A 40 13.91 3.08 10.23
C GLN A 40 15.07 4.03 10.54
N THR A 41 14.82 5.33 10.53
CA THR A 41 15.85 6.36 10.71
C THR A 41 16.18 6.64 12.17
N SER A 42 15.19 6.56 13.06
CA SER A 42 15.39 6.87 14.49
C SER A 42 15.68 5.65 15.36
N SER A 43 15.25 4.46 14.92
CA SER A 43 15.26 3.22 15.73
C SER A 43 14.66 3.40 17.13
N SER A 44 13.79 4.40 17.34
CA SER A 44 13.23 4.70 18.66
C SER A 44 11.99 3.85 18.95
N HIS A 45 11.79 3.53 20.22
CA HIS A 45 10.58 2.84 20.67
C HIS A 45 9.32 3.66 20.36
N GLU A 46 9.38 4.97 20.54
CA GLU A 46 8.31 5.90 20.18
C GLU A 46 7.91 5.75 18.70
N ALA A 47 8.87 5.81 17.78
CA ALA A 47 8.59 5.67 16.35
C ALA A 47 8.02 4.29 16.01
N ALA A 48 8.52 3.23 16.66
CA ALA A 48 8.00 1.87 16.47
C ALA A 48 6.51 1.75 16.85
N THR A 49 6.07 2.41 17.93
CA THR A 49 4.65 2.40 18.34
C THR A 49 3.71 3.10 17.36
N GLN A 50 4.25 3.92 16.46
CA GLN A 50 3.46 4.68 15.49
C GLN A 50 3.32 3.93 14.15
N VAL A 51 4.13 2.89 13.91
CA VAL A 51 4.06 2.07 12.69
C VAL A 51 2.72 1.32 12.66
N PRO A 52 1.96 1.39 11.55
CA PRO A 52 0.70 0.65 11.41
C PRO A 52 0.89 -0.86 11.63
N PRO A 53 -0.10 -1.61 12.16
CA PRO A 53 -0.01 -3.05 12.42
C PRO A 53 0.47 -3.89 11.23
N GLY A 54 0.04 -3.57 10.00
CA GLY A 54 0.48 -4.28 8.79
C GLY A 54 1.95 -4.13 8.47
N ASN A 55 2.58 -3.08 9.01
CA ASN A 55 3.99 -2.79 8.82
C ASN A 55 4.79 -2.91 10.12
N SER A 56 4.16 -3.28 11.24
CA SER A 56 4.85 -3.41 12.53
C SER A 56 6.06 -4.34 12.39
N PRO A 57 7.21 -4.01 13.01
CA PRO A 57 8.42 -4.79 12.85
C PRO A 57 8.26 -6.24 13.30
N THR A 58 8.60 -7.19 12.43
CA THR A 58 8.61 -8.63 12.74
C THR A 58 9.93 -9.04 13.41
N ILE A 59 9.96 -10.24 13.98
CA ILE A 59 11.20 -10.81 14.53
C ILE A 59 12.26 -10.96 13.43
N ILE A 60 11.86 -11.31 12.20
CA ILE A 60 12.80 -11.44 11.07
C ILE A 60 13.46 -10.09 10.74
N GLN A 61 12.68 -9.01 10.64
CA GLN A 61 13.22 -7.66 10.45
C GLN A 61 14.19 -7.27 11.57
N LEU A 62 13.84 -7.54 12.82
CA LEU A 62 14.66 -7.21 13.98
C LEU A 62 15.92 -8.08 14.14
N SER A 63 15.91 -9.29 13.57
CA SER A 63 17.01 -10.26 13.69
C SER A 63 17.99 -10.22 12.52
N GLN A 64 17.63 -9.61 11.41
CA GLN A 64 18.46 -9.54 10.21
C GLN A 64 19.19 -8.19 10.14
N PRO A 65 20.54 -8.17 10.18
CA PRO A 65 21.29 -6.92 10.23
C PRO A 65 21.34 -6.16 8.90
N LYS A 66 21.03 -6.80 7.77
CA LYS A 66 21.11 -6.20 6.43
C LYS A 66 20.06 -6.78 5.48
N TYR A 67 19.14 -5.94 5.03
CA TYR A 67 18.24 -6.18 3.91
C TYR A 67 17.78 -4.81 3.32
N PRO A 68 17.22 -4.77 2.10
CA PRO A 68 16.76 -3.51 1.50
C PRO A 68 15.59 -2.87 2.29
N SER A 69 15.76 -1.64 2.77
CA SER A 69 14.77 -0.93 3.60
C SER A 69 13.41 -0.71 2.92
N ILE A 70 13.35 -0.73 1.59
CA ILE A 70 12.07 -0.64 0.85
C ILE A 70 11.13 -1.82 1.16
N LEU A 71 11.67 -2.97 1.58
CA LEU A 71 10.86 -4.13 1.94
C LEU A 71 10.00 -3.89 3.18
N ASP A 72 10.38 -2.97 4.06
CA ASP A 72 9.58 -2.62 5.24
C ASP A 72 8.23 -1.97 4.90
N TRP A 73 8.10 -1.47 3.67
CA TRP A 73 6.91 -0.80 3.16
C TRP A 73 5.83 -1.79 2.72
N VAL A 74 6.17 -3.09 2.60
CA VAL A 74 5.22 -4.16 2.30
C VAL A 74 4.29 -4.37 3.49
N PRO A 75 2.96 -4.20 3.33
CA PRO A 75 2.00 -4.23 4.45
C PRO A 75 1.50 -5.63 4.80
N HIS A 76 2.20 -6.66 4.31
CA HIS A 76 1.94 -8.07 4.57
C HIS A 76 3.15 -8.68 5.29
N PRO A 77 3.07 -8.94 6.61
CA PRO A 77 4.23 -9.34 7.38
C PRO A 77 4.84 -10.67 6.91
N GLY A 78 4.05 -11.68 6.55
CA GLY A 78 4.60 -12.97 6.08
C GLY A 78 5.26 -12.87 4.71
N LEU A 79 4.63 -12.22 3.73
CA LEU A 79 5.25 -11.90 2.44
C LEU A 79 6.54 -11.09 2.61
N ARG A 80 6.54 -10.08 3.50
CA ARG A 80 7.71 -9.27 3.80
C ARG A 80 8.83 -10.09 4.42
N ASP A 81 8.51 -10.98 5.37
CA ASP A 81 9.49 -11.88 5.97
C ASP A 81 10.09 -12.83 4.92
N LEU A 82 9.26 -13.39 4.02
CA LEU A 82 9.73 -14.20 2.90
C LEU A 82 10.63 -13.39 1.95
N LEU A 83 10.28 -12.14 1.64
CA LEU A 83 11.13 -11.25 0.86
C LEU A 83 12.48 -11.01 1.56
N ILE A 84 12.49 -10.70 2.85
CA ILE A 84 13.71 -10.47 3.64
C ILE A 84 14.58 -11.74 3.71
N LEU A 85 13.98 -12.92 3.79
CA LEU A 85 14.74 -14.18 3.82
C LEU A 85 15.32 -14.55 2.45
N ASN A 86 14.71 -14.09 1.36
CA ASN A 86 15.05 -14.51 0.00
C ASN A 86 15.59 -13.38 -0.89
N TYR A 87 15.81 -12.16 -0.37
CA TYR A 87 16.00 -10.98 -1.21
C TYR A 87 17.19 -11.07 -2.18
N GLN A 88 18.22 -11.84 -1.82
CA GLN A 88 19.42 -12.04 -2.64
C GLN A 88 19.16 -12.86 -3.91
N SER A 89 18.05 -13.61 -3.95
CA SER A 89 17.66 -14.44 -5.10
C SER A 89 16.88 -13.66 -6.15
N TYR A 90 16.60 -12.37 -5.90
CA TYR A 90 15.72 -11.56 -6.73
C TYR A 90 16.36 -10.22 -7.09
N ASP A 91 15.95 -9.70 -8.25
CA ASP A 91 16.01 -8.27 -8.51
C ASP A 91 14.88 -7.59 -7.72
N ILE A 92 15.24 -7.01 -6.56
CA ILE A 92 14.26 -6.45 -5.62
C ILE A 92 13.52 -5.25 -6.21
N ASP A 93 14.19 -4.46 -7.03
CA ASP A 93 13.59 -3.32 -7.71
C ASP A 93 12.48 -3.80 -8.65
N GLN A 94 12.75 -4.85 -9.43
CA GLN A 94 11.76 -5.46 -10.30
C GLN A 94 10.61 -6.13 -9.52
N VAL A 95 10.90 -6.83 -8.41
CA VAL A 95 9.86 -7.44 -7.57
C VAL A 95 8.95 -6.39 -6.96
N VAL A 96 9.49 -5.27 -6.46
CA VAL A 96 8.71 -4.15 -5.91
C VAL A 96 7.80 -3.56 -6.98
N CYS A 97 8.29 -3.39 -8.21
CA CYS A 97 7.46 -2.96 -9.32
C CYS A 97 6.34 -3.96 -9.62
N ASP A 98 6.65 -5.24 -9.79
CA ASP A 98 5.65 -6.25 -10.09
C ASP A 98 4.60 -6.40 -8.98
N MET A 99 5.02 -6.32 -7.71
CA MET A 99 4.13 -6.33 -6.55
C MET A 99 3.20 -5.12 -6.56
N THR A 100 3.74 -3.92 -6.83
CA THR A 100 2.94 -2.69 -6.93
C THR A 100 1.86 -2.81 -8.01
N ASN A 101 2.20 -3.37 -9.16
CA ASN A 101 1.26 -3.59 -10.26
C ASN A 101 0.25 -4.72 -9.97
N ALA A 102 0.58 -5.62 -9.05
CA ALA A 102 -0.26 -6.73 -8.66
C ALA A 102 -1.21 -6.42 -7.49
N PHE A 103 -1.13 -5.24 -6.86
CA PHE A 103 -2.06 -4.89 -5.80
C PHE A 103 -3.49 -4.79 -6.32
N VAL A 104 -4.42 -5.35 -5.54
CA VAL A 104 -5.84 -5.40 -5.82
C VAL A 104 -6.67 -5.05 -4.59
N VAL A 105 -7.88 -4.55 -4.83
CA VAL A 105 -8.92 -4.38 -3.81
C VAL A 105 -9.94 -5.50 -4.00
N GLU A 106 -10.16 -6.32 -2.96
CA GLU A 106 -11.18 -7.37 -2.96
C GLU A 106 -12.53 -6.80 -2.53
N ILE A 107 -13.59 -7.19 -3.23
CA ILE A 107 -14.97 -6.85 -2.93
C ILE A 107 -15.75 -8.15 -2.74
N GLU A 108 -16.19 -8.35 -1.50
CA GLU A 108 -17.12 -9.42 -1.14
C GLU A 108 -18.54 -8.88 -1.31
N GLU A 109 -19.28 -9.41 -2.29
CA GLU A 109 -20.73 -9.18 -2.30
C GLU A 109 -21.34 -10.07 -1.22
N SER A 110 -22.10 -9.47 -0.30
CA SER A 110 -22.97 -10.22 0.60
C SER A 110 -24.31 -10.41 -0.10
N ILE A 111 -24.51 -11.57 -0.71
CA ILE A 111 -25.82 -11.98 -1.19
C ILE A 111 -26.53 -12.63 0.00
N PRO A 112 -27.60 -12.03 0.53
CA PRO A 112 -28.44 -12.73 1.50
C PRO A 112 -29.10 -13.91 0.79
N ILE A 113 -28.62 -15.12 1.07
CA ILE A 113 -29.34 -16.33 0.68
C ILE A 113 -30.54 -16.42 1.60
N LEU A 114 -31.72 -16.11 1.06
CA LEU A 114 -32.99 -16.48 1.67
C LEU A 114 -33.10 -18.00 1.56
N ASP A 115 -32.54 -18.72 2.53
CA ASP A 115 -32.85 -20.13 2.68
C ASP A 115 -34.29 -20.23 3.22
N THR A 116 -35.23 -20.59 2.34
CA THR A 116 -36.65 -20.71 2.69
C THR A 116 -36.95 -21.95 3.53
N SER A 117 -35.91 -22.65 3.99
CA SER A 117 -36.00 -23.95 4.64
C SER A 117 -36.04 -23.90 6.17
N ASP A 118 -35.43 -22.90 6.83
CA ASP A 118 -35.38 -22.87 8.31
C ASP A 118 -35.11 -21.45 8.88
N PRO A 119 -36.07 -20.81 9.58
CA PRO A 119 -35.95 -19.43 10.07
C PRO A 119 -34.98 -19.24 11.26
N ALA A 120 -34.30 -20.29 11.72
CA ALA A 120 -33.45 -20.27 12.93
C ALA A 120 -31.94 -20.15 12.68
N VAL A 121 -31.44 -20.35 11.45
CA VAL A 121 -29.99 -20.33 11.17
C VAL A 121 -29.68 -19.54 9.89
N ASN A 122 -29.75 -18.22 9.99
CA ASN A 122 -29.16 -17.33 8.97
C ASN A 122 -27.65 -17.27 9.18
N LEU A 123 -26.91 -18.29 8.73
CA LEU A 123 -25.46 -18.21 8.67
C LEU A 123 -25.08 -17.49 7.35
N PRO A 124 -24.46 -16.30 7.39
CA PRO A 124 -24.03 -15.63 6.17
C PRO A 124 -22.94 -16.46 5.49
N SER A 125 -23.26 -17.16 4.40
CA SER A 125 -22.24 -17.75 3.54
C SER A 125 -21.73 -16.70 2.57
N ILE A 126 -20.40 -16.59 2.47
CA ILE A 126 -19.73 -15.64 1.56
C ILE A 126 -20.05 -16.02 0.12
N SER A 127 -20.86 -15.21 -0.55
CA SER A 127 -21.16 -15.33 -1.98
C SER A 127 -20.03 -14.78 -2.85
N ALA A 128 -20.07 -15.12 -4.13
CA ALA A 128 -19.11 -14.69 -5.15
C ALA A 128 -18.64 -13.24 -4.96
N GLY A 129 -17.33 -13.01 -5.04
CA GLY A 129 -16.73 -11.69 -5.01
C GLY A 129 -15.85 -11.47 -6.23
N TYR A 130 -15.23 -10.30 -6.30
CA TYR A 130 -14.31 -9.93 -7.37
C TYR A 130 -13.25 -8.99 -6.84
N SER A 131 -12.20 -8.78 -7.64
CA SER A 131 -11.16 -7.83 -7.33
C SER A 131 -10.98 -6.81 -8.45
N TYR A 132 -10.52 -5.62 -8.07
CA TYR A 132 -10.08 -4.57 -8.99
C TYR A 132 -8.59 -4.34 -8.82
N ASN A 133 -7.88 -4.09 -9.92
CA ASN A 133 -6.49 -3.68 -9.86
C ASN A 133 -6.38 -2.27 -9.26
N LEU A 134 -5.48 -2.10 -8.29
CA LEU A 134 -5.35 -0.84 -7.57
C LEU A 134 -4.78 0.27 -8.46
N MET A 135 -3.82 -0.04 -9.34
CA MET A 135 -3.25 0.95 -10.27
C MET A 135 -4.33 1.48 -11.22
N GLU A 136 -5.19 0.60 -11.73
CA GLU A 136 -6.33 0.98 -12.57
C GLU A 136 -7.30 1.91 -11.82
N LEU A 137 -7.62 1.62 -10.56
CA LEU A 137 -8.48 2.49 -9.74
C LEU A 137 -7.84 3.86 -9.52
N VAL A 138 -6.54 3.90 -9.24
CA VAL A 138 -5.77 5.15 -9.05
C VAL A 138 -5.78 6.00 -10.32
N GLU A 139 -5.54 5.40 -11.49
CA GLU A 139 -5.56 6.10 -12.77
C GLU A 139 -6.94 6.66 -13.08
N ARG A 140 -8.00 5.87 -12.87
CA ARG A 140 -9.39 6.34 -13.03
C ARG A 140 -9.71 7.50 -12.11
N ALA A 141 -9.33 7.39 -10.83
CA ALA A 141 -9.51 8.48 -9.86
C ALA A 141 -8.79 9.76 -10.30
N SER A 142 -7.59 9.62 -10.88
CA SER A 142 -6.79 10.76 -11.37
C SER A 142 -7.39 11.41 -12.62
N ALA A 143 -8.03 10.63 -13.48
CA ALA A 143 -8.69 11.12 -14.68
C ALA A 143 -9.94 11.97 -14.39
N PHE A 144 -10.51 11.86 -13.18
CA PHE A 144 -11.73 12.59 -12.82
C PHE A 144 -11.53 14.08 -12.51
N GLY A 145 -10.31 14.51 -12.16
CA GLY A 145 -10.01 15.91 -11.80
C GLY A 145 -10.74 16.40 -10.53
N PRO A 146 -10.75 17.72 -10.25
CA PRO A 146 -11.50 18.30 -9.13
C PRO A 146 -13.00 18.13 -9.33
N MET A 147 -13.66 17.38 -8.44
CA MET A 147 -15.06 16.98 -8.62
C MET A 147 -15.98 17.89 -7.80
N GLU A 148 -16.83 18.68 -8.48
CA GLU A 148 -17.89 19.44 -7.82
C GLU A 148 -19.18 18.63 -7.67
N ASN A 149 -19.44 17.67 -8.58
CA ASN A 149 -20.60 16.76 -8.57
C ASN A 149 -20.24 15.40 -9.19
N PRO A 150 -19.74 14.44 -8.39
CA PRO A 150 -19.29 13.14 -8.91
C PRO A 150 -20.47 12.27 -9.37
N ASN A 151 -20.31 11.62 -10.53
CA ASN A 151 -21.26 10.66 -11.06
C ASN A 151 -21.21 9.31 -10.29
N PRO A 152 -22.18 8.39 -10.49
CA PRO A 152 -22.22 7.14 -9.74
C PRO A 152 -20.99 6.23 -9.92
N GLN A 153 -20.34 6.26 -11.09
CA GLN A 153 -19.13 5.48 -11.36
C GLN A 153 -17.91 6.06 -10.63
N GLU A 154 -17.82 7.39 -10.57
CA GLU A 154 -16.79 8.12 -9.82
C GLU A 154 -16.92 7.88 -8.32
N LEU A 155 -18.15 7.97 -7.80
CA LEU A 155 -18.47 7.59 -6.42
C LEU A 155 -18.16 6.11 -6.14
N ALA A 156 -18.36 5.22 -7.11
CA ALA A 156 -18.02 3.81 -6.95
C ALA A 156 -16.49 3.62 -6.88
N VAL A 157 -15.69 4.26 -7.73
CA VAL A 157 -14.22 4.17 -7.66
C VAL A 157 -13.68 4.78 -6.36
N MET A 158 -14.17 5.97 -6.00
CA MET A 158 -13.78 6.62 -4.74
C MET A 158 -14.22 5.80 -3.54
N SER A 159 -15.44 5.26 -3.56
CA SER A 159 -15.87 4.35 -2.51
C SER A 159 -14.99 3.11 -2.51
N LEU A 160 -14.63 2.45 -3.61
CA LEU A 160 -13.71 1.30 -3.60
C LEU A 160 -12.32 1.62 -3.01
N LEU A 161 -11.79 2.81 -3.31
CA LEU A 161 -10.54 3.30 -2.72
C LEU A 161 -10.69 3.58 -1.20
N GLN A 162 -11.91 3.90 -0.75
CA GLN A 162 -12.26 4.23 0.65
C GLN A 162 -12.91 3.07 1.44
N SER A 163 -13.59 2.12 0.80
CA SER A 163 -14.61 1.18 1.32
C SER A 163 -14.00 -0.08 1.88
N THR A 164 -12.78 0.07 2.33
CA THR A 164 -11.99 -0.92 3.03
C THR A 164 -12.07 -0.69 4.55
N GLU A 165 -13.14 -0.03 5.01
CA GLU A 165 -13.53 0.16 6.42
C GLU A 165 -14.60 -0.84 6.91
N SER A 166 -15.24 -1.62 6.02
CA SER A 166 -16.41 -2.42 6.39
C SER A 166 -16.20 -3.92 6.25
N THR A 167 -15.29 -4.47 7.06
CA THR A 167 -15.42 -5.86 7.51
C THR A 167 -15.47 -5.83 9.04
N LYS A 168 -16.29 -6.70 9.63
CA LYS A 168 -16.74 -6.72 11.04
C LYS A 168 -15.63 -6.89 12.11
N TYR A 169 -14.37 -6.66 11.76
CA TYR A 169 -13.20 -6.65 12.62
C TYR A 169 -12.64 -5.22 12.85
N SER A 170 -13.43 -4.18 12.54
CA SER A 170 -13.10 -2.75 12.67
C SER A 170 -12.99 -2.24 14.11
N SER A 171 -12.19 -2.91 14.95
CA SER A 171 -11.68 -2.32 16.19
C SER A 171 -10.24 -1.79 16.06
N MET A 172 -9.63 -1.79 14.87
CA MET A 172 -8.27 -1.26 14.67
C MET A 172 -8.18 -0.34 13.45
N GLN A 173 -7.81 0.92 13.75
CA GLN A 173 -7.80 2.11 12.89
C GLN A 173 -6.67 2.13 11.85
N HIS A 174 -6.44 1.05 11.09
CA HIS A 174 -5.22 0.96 10.26
C HIS A 174 -5.46 0.58 8.78
N PRO A 175 -5.34 1.56 7.87
CA PRO A 175 -5.74 1.45 6.46
C PRO A 175 -4.99 0.50 5.52
N ILE A 176 -4.16 -0.44 5.97
CA ILE A 176 -3.09 -0.94 5.08
C ILE A 176 -3.03 -2.46 4.99
N HIS A 177 -3.81 -3.17 5.82
CA HIS A 177 -4.20 -4.56 5.58
C HIS A 177 -5.23 -4.72 4.44
N ARG A 178 -5.43 -3.68 3.62
CA ARG A 178 -6.61 -3.48 2.77
C ARG A 178 -6.41 -3.95 1.32
N PHE A 179 -5.16 -4.03 0.86
CA PHE A 179 -4.82 -4.51 -0.48
C PHE A 179 -4.34 -5.95 -0.41
N LYS A 180 -4.66 -6.72 -1.44
CA LYS A 180 -4.14 -8.07 -1.67
C LYS A 180 -3.34 -8.09 -2.95
N LEU A 181 -2.69 -9.19 -3.26
CA LEU A 181 -1.97 -9.40 -4.50
C LEU A 181 -2.74 -10.35 -5.43
N ASP A 182 -2.78 -9.99 -6.70
CA ASP A 182 -3.22 -10.88 -7.77
C ASP A 182 -2.43 -12.21 -7.69
N PRO A 183 -3.08 -13.38 -7.72
CA PRO A 183 -2.42 -14.69 -7.70
C PRO A 183 -1.28 -14.84 -8.72
N ARG A 184 -1.34 -14.14 -9.86
CA ARG A 184 -0.27 -14.13 -10.87
C ARG A 184 1.09 -13.65 -10.35
N PHE A 185 1.08 -12.82 -9.30
CA PHE A 185 2.32 -12.43 -8.62
C PHE A 185 3.02 -13.64 -8.03
N PHE A 186 2.29 -14.53 -7.36
CA PHE A 186 2.85 -15.75 -6.77
C PHE A 186 3.11 -16.84 -7.80
N ASP A 187 2.37 -16.89 -8.91
CA ASP A 187 2.72 -17.71 -10.07
C ASP A 187 4.13 -17.35 -10.58
N LYS A 188 4.50 -16.06 -10.54
CA LYS A 188 5.83 -15.55 -10.93
C LYS A 188 6.88 -15.69 -9.83
N TYR A 189 6.50 -15.52 -8.56
CA TYR A 189 7.38 -15.58 -7.39
C TYR A 189 6.91 -16.61 -6.36
N PRO A 190 6.97 -17.91 -6.66
CA PRO A 190 6.34 -18.95 -5.84
C PRO A 190 6.92 -19.07 -4.42
N ALA A 191 8.21 -18.78 -4.23
CA ALA A 191 8.81 -18.80 -2.89
C ALA A 191 8.38 -17.63 -1.99
N LEU A 192 7.64 -16.66 -2.54
CA LEU A 192 7.06 -15.54 -1.80
C LEU A 192 5.58 -15.76 -1.45
N TYR A 193 5.03 -16.96 -1.68
CA TYR A 193 3.62 -17.26 -1.44
C TYR A 193 3.20 -17.02 0.02
N ASP A 194 2.20 -16.17 0.21
CA ASP A 194 1.56 -15.89 1.49
C ASP A 194 0.04 -15.85 1.31
N THR A 195 -0.66 -16.77 1.98
CA THR A 195 -2.14 -16.90 1.91
C THR A 195 -2.89 -15.67 2.40
N ASN A 196 -2.29 -14.87 3.28
CA ASN A 196 -2.86 -13.62 3.78
C ASN A 196 -2.55 -12.43 2.86
N ALA A 197 -1.58 -12.55 1.97
CA ALA A 197 -1.30 -11.53 0.95
C ALA A 197 -2.04 -11.81 -0.36
N GLU A 198 -2.30 -13.09 -0.69
CA GLU A 198 -3.02 -13.48 -1.90
C GLU A 198 -4.50 -13.07 -1.88
N SER A 199 -4.96 -12.57 -3.03
CA SER A 199 -6.37 -12.31 -3.33
C SER A 199 -7.09 -13.60 -3.72
N LYS A 200 -8.27 -13.84 -3.14
CA LYS A 200 -9.22 -14.90 -3.49
C LYS A 200 -9.71 -14.77 -4.93
N TYR A 201 -9.73 -13.54 -5.47
CA TYR A 201 -10.27 -13.24 -6.79
C TYR A 201 -9.19 -12.73 -7.75
N ARG A 202 -9.28 -13.12 -9.02
CA ARG A 202 -8.48 -12.50 -10.08
C ARG A 202 -9.17 -11.23 -10.59
N PRO A 203 -8.42 -10.15 -10.86
CA PRO A 203 -8.98 -8.92 -11.41
C PRO A 203 -9.76 -9.17 -12.70
N ARG A 204 -10.92 -8.53 -12.84
CA ARG A 204 -11.80 -8.69 -14.01
C ARG A 204 -11.17 -8.25 -15.33
N HIS A 205 -10.14 -7.41 -15.27
CA HIS A 205 -9.42 -6.92 -16.44
C HIS A 205 -7.96 -7.38 -16.40
N PRO A 206 -7.36 -7.79 -17.53
CA PRO A 206 -5.92 -8.02 -17.60
C PRO A 206 -5.19 -6.72 -17.23
N PRO A 207 -4.04 -6.80 -16.53
CA PRO A 207 -3.33 -5.63 -16.04
C PRO A 207 -3.03 -4.69 -17.21
N PHE A 208 -3.26 -3.40 -16.99
CA PHE A 208 -2.98 -2.36 -17.97
C PHE A 208 -1.47 -2.23 -18.23
N VAL A 209 -1.11 -1.68 -19.39
CA VAL A 209 0.25 -1.70 -19.97
C VAL A 209 1.25 -0.80 -19.22
N GLN A 210 0.78 0.19 -18.46
CA GLN A 210 1.66 1.11 -17.75
C GLN A 210 2.09 0.51 -16.41
N LYS A 211 3.21 -0.21 -16.46
CA LYS A 211 3.86 -0.77 -15.28
C LYS A 211 4.46 0.36 -14.44
N SER A 212 4.36 0.22 -13.11
CA SER A 212 5.17 0.99 -12.16
C SER A 212 6.62 1.02 -12.63
N GLN A 213 7.21 2.21 -12.64
CA GLN A 213 8.59 2.41 -13.06
C GLN A 213 9.49 2.52 -11.83
N LEU A 214 10.79 2.29 -12.01
CA LEU A 214 11.76 2.54 -10.95
C LEU A 214 11.86 4.05 -10.65
N PRO A 215 12.31 4.42 -9.43
CA PRO A 215 12.70 5.79 -9.14
C PRO A 215 13.72 6.30 -10.18
N LEU A 216 13.61 7.59 -10.49
CA LEU A 216 14.62 8.29 -11.28
C LEU A 216 15.96 8.31 -10.55
N PRO A 217 17.08 8.37 -11.29
CA PRO A 217 18.40 8.55 -10.69
C PRO A 217 18.43 9.78 -9.78
N PHE A 218 19.14 9.67 -8.66
CA PHE A 218 19.30 10.77 -7.72
C PHE A 218 20.18 11.87 -8.32
N THR A 219 19.58 12.97 -8.77
CA THR A 219 20.29 14.09 -9.41
C THR A 219 20.65 15.19 -8.41
N THR A 220 21.51 16.12 -8.82
CA THR A 220 21.81 17.35 -8.05
C THR A 220 20.55 18.15 -7.73
N ASP A 221 19.60 18.20 -8.67
CA ASP A 221 18.32 18.87 -8.47
C ASP A 221 17.48 18.16 -7.40
N SER A 222 17.41 16.82 -7.44
CA SER A 222 16.75 16.05 -6.38
C SER A 222 17.36 16.35 -5.01
N VAL A 223 18.70 16.36 -4.88
CA VAL A 223 19.40 16.70 -3.63
C VAL A 223 19.01 18.08 -3.11
N LYS A 224 18.99 19.08 -3.99
CA LYS A 224 18.65 20.46 -3.63
C LYS A 224 17.22 20.52 -3.06
N GLU A 225 16.28 19.80 -3.66
CA GLU A 225 14.90 19.78 -3.16
C GLU A 225 14.75 19.05 -1.83
N TYR A 226 15.50 17.96 -1.59
CA TYR A 226 15.55 17.36 -0.25
C TYR A 226 16.06 18.35 0.80
N MET A 227 17.12 19.10 0.49
CA MET A 227 17.67 20.11 1.39
C MET A 227 16.66 21.22 1.66
N ASN A 228 15.92 21.67 0.63
CA ASN A 228 14.85 22.65 0.78
C ASN A 228 13.73 22.13 1.71
N ALA A 229 13.29 20.89 1.52
CA ALA A 229 12.26 20.27 2.36
C ALA A 229 12.69 20.18 3.83
N VAL A 230 13.93 19.78 4.10
CA VAL A 230 14.51 19.74 5.46
C VAL A 230 14.57 21.13 6.08
N LEU A 231 15.04 22.14 5.34
CA LEU A 231 15.13 23.51 5.82
C LEU A 231 13.74 24.11 6.11
N HIS A 232 12.76 23.84 5.27
CA HIS A 232 11.38 24.27 5.49
C HIS A 232 10.80 23.65 6.75
N ALA A 233 10.89 22.32 6.89
CA ALA A 233 10.40 21.61 8.07
C ALA A 233 11.06 22.09 9.37
N LYS A 234 12.37 22.39 9.34
CA LYS A 234 13.09 22.97 10.49
C LYS A 234 12.53 24.34 10.89
N ARG A 235 12.22 25.21 9.92
CA ARG A 235 11.65 26.55 10.20
C ARG A 235 10.26 26.43 10.84
N SER A 236 9.41 25.55 10.30
CA SER A 236 8.06 25.31 10.83
C SER A 236 8.06 24.78 12.27
N MET A 237 9.08 24.01 12.66
CA MET A 237 9.24 23.53 14.05
C MET A 237 9.73 24.59 15.03
N VAL A 238 10.39 25.67 14.57
CA VAL A 238 10.88 26.76 15.44
C VAL A 238 9.82 27.85 15.64
N SER A 239 8.83 27.91 14.75
CA SER A 239 7.72 28.87 14.82
C SER A 239 6.48 28.37 15.57
N ALA A 240 6.49 27.11 16.03
CA ALA A 240 5.41 26.46 16.79
C ALA A 240 5.83 26.26 18.25
#